data_AF-A0A3G6UNT8-F1
#
_entry.id   AF-A0A3G6UNT8-F1
#
_cell.length_a   1.000
_cell.length_b   1.000
_cell.length_c   1.000
_cell.angle_alpha   90.00
_cell.angle_beta   90.00
_cell.angle_gamma   90.00
#
_symmetry.space_group_name_H-M   'P 1'
#
loop_
_entity.id
_entity.type
_entity.pdbx_description
1 polymer ?
#
loop_
_entity_poly.entity_id
_entity_poly.type
_entity_poly.pdbx_seq_one_letter_code
_entity_poly.pdbx_strand_id
1 'polypeptide(L)'
;MLWIMISEVGLYFSFSILMGALFMSYIPASKKPDIHMPKRWMQLATLGVAVFSISPVLQLASRFYETKGFFGAVVQVIKDFQIGQMWALSLVLIIMFYLFITFAPIFDDVQYRTISLFFVICLIFSISVNSHTASLSGYGVLYHAIHFLTMSVWIGILLQVSWFSKNSRNWLSFLKWFSPVAWILVALVIFTGFLMMTLLMNVANYPQTWAIDYGQYLLIKHLIIVPVLVFGFMNGFYMKRVLKQGSDRDPRRWTRTESLFLLLVFPVTGVLGQQNPPHNIEVVKASDGLSSLFKLLSPDTDIGFSLGGSSVLFGLLAIVFMILLVLQFRKHASAVSAFLFGLLFTVSSYLFIMTSI
;
A
#
# COMPACT_ATOMS: atom_id res chain seq x y z
N MET A 1 8.16 -17.74 -3.05
CA MET A 1 8.13 -16.37 -2.49
C MET A 1 7.72 -15.30 -3.50
N LEU A 2 8.37 -15.19 -4.68
CA LEU A 2 8.05 -14.15 -5.67
C LEU A 2 6.56 -14.08 -6.07
N TRP A 3 5.94 -15.23 -6.35
CA TRP A 3 4.51 -15.29 -6.68
C TRP A 3 3.59 -14.70 -5.61
N ILE A 4 3.93 -14.90 -4.33
CA ILE A 4 3.11 -14.43 -3.21
C ILE A 4 3.20 -12.90 -3.10
N MET A 5 4.41 -12.35 -3.26
CA MET A 5 4.62 -10.90 -3.32
C MET A 5 3.83 -10.28 -4.47
N ILE A 6 3.89 -10.87 -5.67
CA ILE A 6 3.14 -10.40 -6.85
C ILE A 6 1.63 -10.45 -6.56
N SER A 7 1.17 -11.49 -5.88
CA SER A 7 -0.23 -11.64 -5.51
C SER A 7 -0.68 -10.57 -4.53
N GLU A 8 0.08 -10.30 -3.47
CA GLU A 8 -0.23 -9.21 -2.53
C GLU A 8 -0.29 -7.85 -3.23
N VAL A 9 0.70 -7.53 -4.07
CA VAL A 9 0.73 -6.29 -4.85
C VAL A 9 -0.49 -6.18 -5.76
N GLY A 10 -0.79 -7.25 -6.50
CA GLY A 10 -1.92 -7.32 -7.41
C GLY A 10 -3.26 -7.18 -6.69
N LEU A 11 -3.39 -7.75 -5.50
CA LEU A 11 -4.57 -7.67 -4.67
C LEU A 11 -4.81 -6.22 -4.21
N TYR A 12 -3.82 -5.59 -3.58
CA TYR A 12 -3.92 -4.19 -3.14
C TYR A 12 -4.19 -3.22 -4.29
N PHE A 13 -3.55 -3.45 -5.43
CA PHE A 13 -3.79 -2.67 -6.64
C PHE A 13 -5.22 -2.84 -7.18
N SER A 14 -5.74 -4.07 -7.21
CA SER A 14 -7.11 -4.36 -7.62
C SER A 14 -8.15 -3.66 -6.74
N PHE A 15 -8.00 -3.74 -5.41
CA PHE A 15 -8.88 -3.02 -4.48
C PHE A 15 -8.77 -1.50 -4.62
N SER A 16 -7.57 -0.98 -4.84
CA SER A 16 -7.37 0.45 -5.09
C SER A 16 -8.11 0.92 -6.35
N ILE A 17 -8.06 0.15 -7.44
CA ILE A 17 -8.82 0.47 -8.66
C ILE A 17 -10.32 0.48 -8.37
N LEU A 18 -10.84 -0.57 -7.71
CA LEU A 18 -12.27 -0.71 -7.40
C LEU A 18 -12.77 0.42 -6.50
N MET A 19 -12.09 0.65 -5.37
CA MET A 19 -12.46 1.70 -4.41
C MET A 19 -12.33 3.09 -5.02
N GLY A 20 -11.27 3.35 -5.77
CA GLY A 20 -11.09 4.63 -6.46
C GLY A 20 -12.23 4.91 -7.44
N ALA A 21 -12.58 3.94 -8.28
CA ALA A 21 -13.64 4.06 -9.27
C ALA A 21 -15.00 4.37 -8.62
N LEU A 22 -15.36 3.58 -7.61
CA LEU A 22 -16.62 3.73 -6.88
C LEU A 22 -16.67 5.04 -6.11
N PHE A 23 -15.63 5.38 -5.34
CA PHE A 23 -15.62 6.60 -4.56
C PHE A 23 -15.69 7.85 -5.45
N MET A 24 -14.89 7.88 -6.53
CA MET A 24 -14.91 9.00 -7.47
C MET A 24 -16.23 9.12 -8.23
N SER A 25 -17.01 8.05 -8.37
CA SER A 25 -18.33 8.10 -9.00
C SER A 25 -19.40 8.84 -8.17
N TYR A 26 -19.23 8.94 -6.85
CA TYR A 26 -20.09 9.77 -5.98
C TYR A 26 -19.76 11.27 -6.03
N ILE A 27 -18.55 11.62 -6.46
CA ILE A 27 -18.10 13.02 -6.48
C ILE A 27 -18.74 13.75 -7.69
N PRO A 28 -19.42 14.89 -7.49
CA PRO A 28 -20.01 15.66 -8.59
C PRO A 28 -18.98 16.11 -9.64
N ALA A 29 -19.39 16.19 -10.91
CA ALA A 29 -18.50 16.60 -12.02
C ALA A 29 -17.87 17.99 -11.82
N SER A 30 -18.55 18.92 -11.13
CA SER A 30 -18.01 20.24 -10.80
C SER A 30 -16.90 20.24 -9.75
N LYS A 31 -16.68 19.10 -9.07
CA LYS A 31 -15.71 18.93 -7.97
C LYS A 31 -14.55 18.01 -8.33
N LYS A 32 -14.47 17.53 -9.57
CA LYS A 32 -13.41 16.64 -10.04
C LYS A 32 -13.06 16.94 -11.50
N PRO A 33 -11.84 16.61 -11.96
CA PRO A 33 -11.53 16.59 -13.39
C PRO A 33 -12.36 15.55 -14.12
N ASP A 34 -12.43 15.67 -15.45
CA ASP A 34 -13.15 14.69 -16.26
C ASP A 34 -12.39 13.37 -16.28
N ILE A 35 -12.92 12.39 -15.56
CA ILE A 35 -12.36 11.05 -15.42
C ILE A 35 -13.15 10.11 -16.30
N HIS A 36 -12.45 9.41 -17.20
CA HIS A 36 -13.04 8.40 -18.07
C HIS A 36 -12.39 7.06 -17.75
N MET A 37 -13.03 6.28 -16.90
CA MET A 37 -12.63 4.92 -16.59
C MET A 37 -13.62 3.94 -17.23
N PRO A 38 -13.20 3.15 -18.23
CA PRO A 38 -14.03 2.09 -18.77
C PRO A 38 -14.41 1.06 -17.70
N LYS A 39 -15.67 0.62 -17.73
CA LYS A 39 -16.20 -0.47 -16.89
C LYS A 39 -15.33 -1.73 -16.89
N ARG A 40 -14.66 -2.01 -18.01
CA ARG A 40 -13.70 -3.11 -18.15
C ARG A 40 -12.59 -3.10 -17.10
N TRP A 41 -12.14 -1.94 -16.65
CA TRP A 41 -11.12 -1.87 -15.60
C TRP A 41 -11.64 -2.33 -14.24
N MET A 42 -12.92 -2.11 -13.94
CA MET A 42 -13.53 -2.67 -12.73
C MET A 42 -13.67 -4.19 -12.85
N GLN A 43 -14.11 -4.69 -14.01
CA GLN A 43 -14.20 -6.13 -14.27
C GLN A 43 -12.83 -6.81 -14.14
N LEU A 44 -11.79 -6.24 -14.75
CA LEU A 44 -10.41 -6.73 -14.65
C LEU A 44 -9.88 -6.67 -13.22
N ALA A 45 -10.17 -5.60 -12.47
CA ALA A 45 -9.79 -5.51 -11.06
C ALA A 45 -10.52 -6.58 -10.22
N THR A 46 -11.81 -6.82 -10.44
CA THR A 46 -12.57 -7.88 -9.77
C THR A 46 -12.00 -9.28 -10.09
N LEU A 47 -11.63 -9.55 -11.34
CA LEU A 47 -10.91 -10.77 -11.71
C LEU A 47 -9.52 -10.83 -11.07
N GLY A 48 -8.82 -9.69 -10.98
CA GLY A 48 -7.57 -9.56 -10.25
C GLY A 48 -7.71 -9.98 -8.80
N VAL A 49 -8.78 -9.56 -8.11
CA VAL A 49 -9.06 -10.02 -6.73
C VAL A 49 -9.20 -11.55 -6.67
N ALA A 50 -9.90 -12.19 -7.60
CA ALA A 50 -9.99 -13.67 -7.64
C ALA A 50 -8.61 -14.33 -7.84
N VAL A 51 -7.84 -13.86 -8.81
CA VAL A 51 -6.54 -14.45 -9.15
C VAL A 51 -5.53 -14.27 -8.03
N PHE A 52 -5.47 -13.08 -7.43
CA PHE A 52 -4.43 -12.76 -6.46
C PHE A 52 -4.77 -13.23 -5.04
N SER A 53 -6.06 -13.31 -4.67
CA SER A 53 -6.48 -13.80 -3.34
C SER A 53 -6.27 -15.30 -3.12
N ILE A 54 -6.00 -16.09 -4.17
CA ILE A 54 -5.76 -17.54 -4.04
C ILE A 54 -4.38 -17.87 -3.44
N SER A 55 -3.45 -16.91 -3.41
CA SER A 55 -2.06 -17.16 -3.03
C SER A 55 -1.90 -17.82 -1.64
N PRO A 56 -2.55 -17.34 -0.57
CA PRO A 56 -2.48 -18.00 0.74
C PRO A 56 -3.03 -19.44 0.74
N VAL A 57 -4.07 -19.70 -0.06
CA VAL A 57 -4.66 -21.04 -0.22
C VAL A 57 -3.67 -21.98 -0.90
N LEU A 58 -3.01 -21.55 -1.98
CA LEU A 58 -2.01 -22.36 -2.67
C LEU A 58 -0.77 -22.60 -1.80
N GLN A 59 -0.36 -21.59 -1.03
CA GLN A 59 0.76 -21.73 -0.09
C GLN A 59 0.46 -22.82 0.95
N LEU A 60 -0.75 -22.83 1.53
CA LEU A 60 -1.14 -23.86 2.48
C LEU A 60 -1.32 -25.23 1.81
N ALA A 61 -1.91 -25.27 0.62
CA ALA A 61 -2.11 -26.51 -0.14
C ALA A 61 -0.78 -27.17 -0.51
N SER A 62 0.28 -26.40 -0.75
CA SER A 62 1.61 -26.94 -1.05
C SER A 62 2.15 -27.86 0.06
N ARG A 63 1.73 -27.67 1.32
CA ARG A 63 2.11 -28.52 2.46
C ARG A 63 1.49 -29.91 2.42
N PHE A 64 0.41 -30.11 1.66
CA PHE A 64 -0.31 -31.38 1.52
C PHE A 64 -0.12 -32.02 0.14
N TYR A 65 0.67 -31.39 -0.74
CA TYR A 65 0.82 -31.83 -2.13
C TYR A 65 1.34 -33.27 -2.25
N GLU A 66 2.38 -33.61 -1.48
CA GLU A 66 3.01 -34.93 -1.55
C GLU A 66 2.08 -36.07 -1.11
N THR A 67 1.14 -35.79 -0.20
CA THR A 67 0.26 -36.83 0.39
C THR A 67 -1.11 -36.94 -0.29
N LYS A 68 -1.61 -35.85 -0.90
CA LYS A 68 -2.98 -35.79 -1.46
C LYS A 68 -3.03 -35.42 -2.94
N GLY A 69 -1.88 -35.11 -3.56
CA GLY A 69 -1.81 -34.49 -4.88
C GLY A 69 -2.37 -33.06 -4.88
N PHE A 70 -2.26 -32.35 -6.01
CA PHE A 70 -2.67 -30.94 -6.11
C PHE A 70 -4.15 -30.72 -5.79
N PHE A 71 -5.04 -31.45 -6.46
CA PHE A 71 -6.48 -31.27 -6.29
C PHE A 71 -6.94 -31.66 -4.88
N GLY A 72 -6.45 -32.78 -4.34
CA GLY A 72 -6.77 -33.21 -2.99
C GLY A 72 -6.29 -32.22 -1.93
N ALA A 73 -5.10 -31.65 -2.11
CA ALA A 73 -4.56 -30.63 -1.21
C ALA A 73 -5.41 -29.35 -1.20
N VAL A 74 -5.81 -28.83 -2.37
CA VAL A 74 -6.67 -27.63 -2.45
C VAL A 74 -8.04 -27.90 -1.81
N VAL A 75 -8.65 -29.06 -2.10
CA VAL A 75 -9.93 -29.45 -1.49
C VAL A 75 -9.82 -29.56 0.02
N GLN A 76 -8.74 -30.13 0.54
CA GLN A 76 -8.47 -30.22 1.97
C GLN A 76 -8.36 -28.83 2.60
N VAL A 77 -7.61 -27.91 1.98
CA VAL A 77 -7.49 -26.53 2.47
C VAL A 77 -8.85 -25.83 2.53
N ILE A 78 -9.68 -25.98 1.49
CA ILE A 78 -11.00 -25.37 1.45
C ILE A 78 -11.94 -25.93 2.53
N LYS A 79 -11.85 -27.23 2.82
CA LYS A 79 -12.74 -27.88 3.79
C LYS A 79 -12.30 -27.66 5.24
N ASP A 80 -11.02 -27.84 5.52
CA ASP A 80 -10.52 -28.02 6.88
C ASP A 80 -9.93 -26.73 7.48
N PHE A 81 -9.59 -25.73 6.65
CA PHE A 81 -8.90 -24.53 7.09
C PHE A 81 -9.71 -23.27 6.84
N GLN A 82 -9.76 -22.39 7.85
CA GLN A 82 -10.47 -21.11 7.79
C GLN A 82 -10.05 -20.26 6.58
N ILE A 83 -8.75 -20.24 6.24
CA ILE A 83 -8.23 -19.51 5.07
C ILE A 83 -8.90 -19.98 3.77
N GLY A 84 -9.06 -21.29 3.60
CA GLY A 84 -9.70 -21.88 2.42
C GLY A 84 -11.21 -21.63 2.39
N GLN A 85 -11.88 -21.75 3.53
CA GLN A 85 -13.32 -21.46 3.65
C GLN A 85 -13.64 -19.98 3.35
N MET A 86 -12.85 -19.05 3.91
CA MET A 86 -13.01 -17.61 3.68
C MET A 86 -12.67 -17.23 2.25
N TRP A 87 -11.67 -17.86 1.63
CA TRP A 87 -11.39 -17.68 0.21
C TRP A 87 -12.53 -18.20 -0.68
N ALA A 88 -13.13 -19.35 -0.36
CA ALA A 88 -14.28 -19.87 -1.10
C ALA A 88 -15.49 -18.93 -1.00
N LEU A 89 -15.77 -18.38 0.19
CA LEU A 89 -16.78 -17.34 0.37
C LEU A 89 -16.46 -16.07 -0.44
N SER A 90 -15.21 -15.61 -0.40
CA SER A 90 -14.74 -14.50 -1.22
C SER A 90 -14.95 -14.78 -2.71
N LEU A 91 -14.66 -16.00 -3.19
CA LEU A 91 -14.83 -16.38 -4.58
C LEU A 91 -16.29 -16.28 -5.04
N VAL A 92 -17.23 -16.73 -4.20
CA VAL A 92 -18.67 -16.56 -4.47
C VAL A 92 -19.02 -15.07 -4.57
N LEU A 93 -18.58 -14.26 -3.61
CA LEU A 93 -18.80 -12.81 -3.62
C LEU A 93 -18.17 -12.13 -4.86
N ILE A 94 -16.98 -12.57 -5.28
CA ILE A 94 -16.29 -12.05 -6.47
C ILE A 94 -17.06 -12.39 -7.74
N ILE A 95 -17.56 -13.62 -7.89
CA ILE A 95 -18.38 -14.05 -9.03
C ILE A 95 -19.67 -13.22 -9.07
N MET A 96 -20.37 -13.11 -7.95
CA MET A 96 -21.58 -12.28 -7.83
C MET A 96 -21.29 -10.83 -8.20
N PHE A 97 -20.21 -10.26 -7.67
CA PHE A 97 -19.83 -8.88 -7.94
C PHE A 97 -19.41 -8.68 -9.40
N TYR A 98 -18.71 -9.63 -10.02
CA TYR A 98 -18.33 -9.57 -11.43
C TYR A 98 -19.56 -9.59 -12.35
N LEU A 99 -20.52 -10.49 -12.10
CA LEU A 99 -21.78 -10.55 -12.84
C LEU A 99 -22.58 -9.27 -12.62
N PHE A 100 -22.68 -8.82 -11.37
CA PHE A 100 -23.36 -7.57 -11.01
C PHE A 100 -22.74 -6.39 -11.76
N ILE A 101 -21.41 -6.24 -11.73
CA ILE A 101 -20.73 -5.22 -12.50
C ILE A 101 -21.15 -5.35 -13.95
N THR A 102 -21.01 -6.52 -14.57
CA THR A 102 -21.25 -6.72 -16.00
C THR A 102 -22.62 -6.24 -16.47
N PHE A 103 -23.68 -6.55 -15.72
CA PHE A 103 -25.05 -6.23 -16.13
C PHE A 103 -25.61 -4.91 -15.57
N ALA A 104 -25.11 -4.44 -14.42
CA ALA A 104 -25.62 -3.23 -13.78
C ALA A 104 -25.08 -1.93 -14.40
N PRO A 105 -25.91 -0.86 -14.46
CA PRO A 105 -25.48 0.49 -14.87
C PRO A 105 -24.82 1.23 -13.70
N ILE A 106 -23.68 0.71 -13.21
CA ILE A 106 -23.04 1.18 -11.96
C ILE A 106 -22.76 2.68 -11.99
N PHE A 107 -22.35 3.27 -13.12
CA PHE A 107 -22.00 4.68 -13.15
C PHE A 107 -23.20 5.61 -13.28
N ASP A 108 -24.37 5.09 -13.64
CA ASP A 108 -25.55 5.91 -13.94
C ASP A 108 -26.44 6.07 -12.69
N ASP A 109 -26.55 5.03 -11.86
CA ASP A 109 -27.49 5.00 -10.74
C ASP A 109 -26.80 4.74 -9.37
N VAL A 110 -27.18 5.57 -8.39
CA VAL A 110 -26.61 5.59 -7.04
C VAL A 110 -26.85 4.29 -6.26
N GLN A 111 -27.95 3.58 -6.51
CA GLN A 111 -28.26 2.32 -5.85
C GLN A 111 -27.23 1.26 -6.26
N TYR A 112 -26.95 1.12 -7.56
CA TYR A 112 -25.96 0.17 -8.06
C TYR A 112 -24.53 0.52 -7.63
N ARG A 113 -24.19 1.82 -7.52
CA ARG A 113 -22.92 2.26 -6.90
C ARG A 113 -22.81 1.79 -5.45
N THR A 114 -23.90 1.93 -4.69
CA THR A 114 -23.92 1.63 -3.26
C THR A 114 -23.81 0.13 -3.02
N ILE A 115 -24.54 -0.67 -3.79
CA ILE A 115 -24.43 -2.12 -3.78
C ILE A 115 -23.00 -2.56 -4.16
N SER A 116 -22.40 -1.93 -5.17
CA SER A 116 -21.00 -2.22 -5.56
C SER A 116 -20.02 -1.93 -4.43
N LEU A 117 -20.19 -0.80 -3.73
CA LEU A 117 -19.36 -0.43 -2.59
C LEU A 117 -19.51 -1.44 -1.46
N PHE A 118 -20.73 -1.90 -1.19
CA PHE A 118 -20.99 -2.96 -0.23
C PHE A 118 -20.23 -4.26 -0.58
N PHE A 119 -20.28 -4.72 -1.84
CA PHE A 119 -19.50 -5.88 -2.29
C PHE A 119 -18.01 -5.72 -2.01
N VAL A 120 -17.42 -4.58 -2.39
CA VAL A 120 -15.97 -4.34 -2.19
C VAL A 120 -15.61 -4.29 -0.72
N ILE A 121 -16.44 -3.67 0.13
CA ILE A 121 -16.23 -3.64 1.59
C ILE A 121 -16.30 -5.06 2.17
N CYS A 122 -17.31 -5.86 1.80
CA CYS A 122 -17.41 -7.26 2.24
C CYS A 122 -16.18 -8.08 1.84
N LEU A 123 -15.66 -7.87 0.63
CA LEU A 123 -14.44 -8.54 0.16
C LEU A 123 -13.20 -8.11 0.97
N ILE A 124 -13.05 -6.82 1.26
CA ILE A 124 -11.95 -6.31 2.12
C ILE A 124 -12.01 -6.96 3.51
N PHE A 125 -13.20 -7.05 4.11
CA PHE A 125 -13.37 -7.72 5.41
C PHE A 125 -13.06 -9.21 5.31
N SER A 126 -13.55 -9.91 4.28
CA SER A 126 -13.30 -11.33 4.07
C SER A 126 -11.79 -11.65 4.00
N ILE A 127 -11.02 -10.82 3.30
CA ILE A 127 -9.55 -10.93 3.23
C ILE A 127 -8.90 -10.63 4.58
N SER A 128 -9.38 -9.60 5.28
CA SER A 128 -8.81 -9.16 6.56
C SER A 128 -8.97 -10.18 7.69
N VAL A 129 -9.97 -11.05 7.62
CA VAL A 129 -10.13 -12.18 8.57
C VAL A 129 -8.95 -13.15 8.50
N ASN A 130 -8.28 -13.26 7.35
CA ASN A 130 -7.13 -14.14 7.15
C ASN A 130 -5.79 -13.43 7.41
N SER A 131 -5.81 -12.18 7.89
CA SER A 131 -4.58 -11.42 8.17
C SER A 131 -3.85 -11.99 9.39
N HIS A 132 -2.52 -11.82 9.43
CA HIS A 132 -1.72 -12.28 10.57
C HIS A 132 -2.13 -11.59 11.89
N THR A 133 -2.58 -10.34 11.83
CA THR A 133 -3.09 -9.62 13.01
C THR A 133 -4.40 -10.21 13.52
N ALA A 134 -5.23 -10.80 12.64
CA ALA A 134 -6.47 -11.45 13.04
C ALA A 134 -6.25 -12.68 13.93
N SER A 135 -5.18 -13.44 13.71
CA SER A 135 -4.83 -14.58 14.57
C SER A 135 -4.30 -14.18 15.95
N LEU A 136 -3.88 -12.93 16.13
CA LEU A 136 -3.30 -12.43 17.38
C LEU A 136 -4.31 -11.75 18.29
N SER A 137 -5.37 -11.17 17.73
CA SER A 137 -6.42 -10.49 18.48
C SER A 137 -7.70 -10.39 17.67
N GLY A 138 -8.85 -10.48 18.32
CA GLY A 138 -10.16 -10.21 17.69
C GLY A 138 -10.25 -8.80 17.09
N TYR A 139 -9.50 -7.83 17.64
CA TYR A 139 -9.41 -6.48 17.08
C TYR A 139 -8.46 -6.38 15.88
N GLY A 140 -7.58 -7.36 15.68
CA GLY A 140 -6.60 -7.37 14.59
C GLY A 140 -7.23 -7.45 13.21
N VAL A 141 -8.41 -8.09 13.08
CA VAL A 141 -9.23 -8.05 11.87
C VAL A 141 -9.64 -6.61 11.55
N LEU A 142 -10.12 -5.89 12.56
CA LEU A 142 -10.62 -4.53 12.40
C LEU A 142 -9.48 -3.55 12.05
N TYR A 143 -8.33 -3.67 12.72
CA TYR A 143 -7.16 -2.84 12.41
C TYR A 143 -6.70 -3.06 10.98
N HIS A 144 -6.60 -4.31 10.53
CA HIS A 144 -6.21 -4.63 9.17
C HIS A 144 -7.26 -4.15 8.16
N ALA A 145 -8.55 -4.40 8.40
CA ALA A 145 -9.62 -4.00 7.50
C ALA A 145 -9.69 -2.48 7.32
N ILE A 146 -9.61 -1.71 8.41
CA ILE A 146 -9.60 -0.24 8.33
C ILE A 146 -8.32 0.23 7.62
N HIS A 147 -7.16 -0.33 7.95
CA HIS A 147 -5.90 0.03 7.28
C HIS A 147 -5.99 -0.21 5.77
N PHE A 148 -6.47 -1.39 5.38
CA PHE A 148 -6.57 -1.79 3.98
C PHE A 148 -7.62 -0.99 3.21
N LEU A 149 -8.79 -0.75 3.82
CA LEU A 149 -9.83 0.12 3.25
C LEU A 149 -9.30 1.55 3.03
N THR A 150 -8.65 2.11 4.04
CA THR A 150 -8.13 3.48 4.00
C THR A 150 -7.06 3.64 2.92
N MET A 151 -6.15 2.68 2.82
CA MET A 151 -5.15 2.62 1.75
C MET A 151 -5.79 2.50 0.37
N SER A 152 -6.78 1.62 0.22
CA SER A 152 -7.48 1.40 -1.05
C SER A 152 -8.24 2.63 -1.53
N VAL A 153 -8.86 3.38 -0.61
CA VAL A 153 -9.53 4.66 -0.93
C VAL A 153 -8.50 5.71 -1.32
N TRP A 154 -7.46 5.91 -0.50
CA TRP A 154 -6.47 6.97 -0.73
C TRP A 154 -5.72 6.76 -2.06
N ILE A 155 -5.14 5.57 -2.25
CA ILE A 155 -4.41 5.21 -3.47
C ILE A 155 -5.37 5.15 -4.64
N GLY A 156 -6.57 4.60 -4.45
CA GLY A 156 -7.58 4.50 -5.50
C GLY A 156 -7.97 5.84 -6.09
N ILE A 157 -8.28 6.84 -5.26
CA ILE A 157 -8.62 8.18 -5.74
C ILE A 157 -7.44 8.80 -6.50
N LEU A 158 -6.21 8.67 -5.97
CA LEU A 158 -5.01 9.17 -6.64
C LEU A 158 -4.80 8.49 -7.99
N LEU A 159 -5.00 7.16 -8.09
CA LEU A 159 -4.88 6.44 -9.34
C LEU A 159 -5.92 6.90 -10.37
N GLN A 160 -7.18 7.05 -9.96
CA GLN A 160 -8.25 7.54 -10.84
C GLN A 160 -7.93 8.92 -11.42
N VAL A 161 -7.57 9.86 -10.56
CA VAL A 161 -7.32 11.25 -10.94
C VAL A 161 -6.01 11.40 -11.72
N SER A 162 -5.01 10.58 -11.42
CA SER A 162 -3.70 10.66 -12.10
C SER A 162 -3.71 10.04 -13.49
N TRP A 163 -4.37 8.90 -13.65
CA TRP A 163 -4.23 8.06 -14.85
C TRP A 163 -5.47 8.10 -15.76
N PHE A 164 -6.66 8.37 -15.21
CA PHE A 164 -7.92 8.37 -15.96
C PHE A 164 -8.50 9.77 -16.22
N SER A 165 -7.90 10.83 -15.67
CA SER A 165 -8.29 12.22 -16.00
C SER A 165 -7.83 12.66 -17.39
N LYS A 166 -8.77 13.10 -18.22
CA LYS A 166 -8.52 13.58 -19.58
C LYS A 166 -8.05 15.03 -19.64
N ASN A 167 -8.34 15.82 -18.61
CA ASN A 167 -7.92 17.22 -18.49
C ASN A 167 -7.65 17.59 -17.03
N SER A 168 -7.27 18.85 -16.82
CA SER A 168 -7.06 19.49 -15.51
C SER A 168 -8.21 20.43 -15.12
N ARG A 169 -9.39 20.32 -15.76
CA ARG A 169 -10.56 21.13 -15.38
C ARG A 169 -10.99 20.80 -13.96
N ASN A 170 -11.53 21.78 -13.23
CA ASN A 170 -11.97 21.63 -11.84
C ASN A 170 -10.91 21.11 -10.86
N TRP A 171 -9.62 21.11 -11.20
CA TRP A 171 -8.59 20.55 -10.33
C TRP A 171 -8.47 21.28 -9.00
N LEU A 172 -8.63 22.60 -9.01
CA LEU A 172 -8.68 23.38 -7.77
C LEU A 172 -9.88 22.98 -6.90
N SER A 173 -11.03 22.70 -7.50
CA SER A 173 -12.20 22.19 -6.78
C SER A 173 -11.95 20.80 -6.20
N PHE A 174 -11.24 19.94 -6.93
CA PHE A 174 -10.78 18.63 -6.45
C PHE A 174 -9.89 18.77 -5.21
N LEU A 175 -8.81 19.58 -5.29
CA LEU A 175 -7.91 19.83 -4.16
C LEU A 175 -8.57 20.54 -2.97
N LYS A 176 -9.75 21.16 -3.14
CA LYS A 176 -10.48 21.76 -2.02
C LYS A 176 -11.02 20.70 -1.06
N TRP A 177 -11.58 19.61 -1.59
CA TRP A 177 -12.15 18.55 -0.76
C TRP A 177 -11.19 17.37 -0.58
N PHE A 178 -10.40 17.02 -1.60
CA PHE A 178 -9.54 15.84 -1.52
C PHE A 178 -8.33 16.04 -0.61
N SER A 179 -7.67 17.21 -0.62
CA SER A 179 -6.52 17.46 0.26
C SER A 179 -6.82 17.22 1.75
N PRO A 180 -7.91 17.75 2.36
CA PRO A 180 -8.22 17.43 3.76
C PRO A 180 -8.61 15.96 3.96
N VAL A 181 -9.35 15.35 3.03
CA VAL A 181 -9.67 13.92 3.09
C VAL A 181 -8.40 13.07 3.06
N ALA A 182 -7.44 13.38 2.18
CA ALA A 182 -6.17 12.66 2.07
C ALA A 182 -5.38 12.72 3.39
N TRP A 183 -5.35 13.87 4.08
CA TRP A 183 -4.69 13.97 5.39
C TRP A 183 -5.38 13.14 6.48
N ILE A 184 -6.72 13.07 6.46
CA ILE A 184 -7.47 12.18 7.37
C ILE A 184 -7.13 10.71 7.06
N LEU A 185 -7.11 10.33 5.78
CA LEU A 185 -6.75 8.98 5.35
C LEU A 185 -5.30 8.64 5.76
N VAL A 186 -4.35 9.54 5.56
CA VAL A 186 -2.96 9.40 6.02
C VAL A 186 -2.89 9.18 7.52
N ALA A 187 -3.56 10.02 8.31
CA ALA A 187 -3.58 9.89 9.77
C ALA A 187 -4.17 8.54 10.20
N LEU A 188 -5.24 8.10 9.55
CA LEU A 188 -5.87 6.81 9.84
C LEU A 188 -5.00 5.61 9.44
N VAL A 189 -4.28 5.68 8.32
CA VAL A 189 -3.29 4.66 7.91
C VAL A 189 -2.15 4.57 8.91
N ILE A 190 -1.59 5.70 9.33
CA ILE A 190 -0.51 5.74 10.34
C ILE A 190 -1.03 5.17 11.66
N PHE A 191 -2.21 5.61 12.11
CA PHE A 191 -2.81 5.16 13.37
C PHE A 191 -3.07 3.64 13.37
N THR A 192 -3.76 3.13 12.34
CA THR A 192 -4.02 1.69 12.23
C THR A 192 -2.77 0.87 12.00
N GLY A 193 -1.78 1.40 11.26
CA GLY A 193 -0.47 0.78 11.09
C GLY A 193 0.27 0.64 12.42
N PHE A 194 0.24 1.67 13.26
CA PHE A 194 0.79 1.65 14.60
C PHE A 194 0.07 0.62 15.49
N LEU A 195 -1.27 0.59 15.48
CA LEU A 195 -2.03 -0.41 16.24
C LEU A 195 -1.67 -1.85 15.83
N MET A 196 -1.55 -2.12 14.53
CA MET A 196 -1.07 -3.43 14.06
C MET A 196 0.35 -3.72 14.56
N MET A 197 1.25 -2.73 14.55
CA MET A 197 2.61 -2.90 15.06
C MET A 197 2.63 -3.26 16.55
N THR A 198 1.74 -2.69 17.37
CA THR A 198 1.62 -3.04 18.80
C THR A 198 1.14 -4.49 19.04
N LEU A 199 0.42 -5.08 18.08
CA LEU A 199 0.04 -6.50 18.14
C LEU A 199 1.21 -7.42 17.73
N LEU A 200 2.10 -6.92 16.86
CA LEU A 200 3.15 -7.71 16.23
C LEU A 200 4.47 -7.68 17.00
N MET A 201 4.74 -6.62 17.75
CA MET A 201 5.96 -6.48 18.56
C MET A 201 5.79 -5.46 19.69
N ASN A 202 6.69 -5.51 20.67
CA ASN A 202 6.89 -4.37 21.55
C ASN A 202 7.55 -3.23 20.76
N VAL A 203 6.84 -2.11 20.61
CA VAL A 203 7.29 -0.95 19.80
C VAL A 203 8.60 -0.36 20.33
N ALA A 204 8.89 -0.46 21.64
CA ALA A 204 10.16 -0.01 22.20
C ALA A 204 11.36 -0.80 21.65
N ASN A 205 11.11 -2.04 21.22
CA ASN A 205 12.12 -2.92 20.65
C ASN A 205 12.27 -2.77 19.12
N TYR A 206 11.59 -1.80 18.51
CA TYR A 206 11.60 -1.63 17.05
C TYR A 206 13.02 -1.46 16.47
N PRO A 207 13.91 -0.63 17.03
CA PRO A 207 15.29 -0.54 16.52
C PRO A 207 16.01 -1.90 16.55
N GLN A 208 15.77 -2.72 17.56
CA GLN A 208 16.37 -4.04 17.71
C GLN A 208 15.89 -5.02 16.64
N THR A 209 14.71 -4.79 16.05
CA THR A 209 14.22 -5.59 14.92
C THR A 209 14.96 -5.31 13.62
N TRP A 210 15.75 -4.24 13.52
CA TRP A 210 16.50 -3.95 12.30
C TRP A 210 17.57 -5.03 12.00
N ALA A 211 17.97 -5.85 12.96
CA ALA A 211 18.84 -7.00 12.70
C ALA A 211 18.21 -8.11 11.84
N ILE A 212 16.88 -8.17 11.74
CA ILE A 212 16.12 -9.25 11.08
C ILE A 212 15.30 -8.74 9.89
N ASP A 213 14.93 -9.64 8.98
CA ASP A 213 14.27 -9.27 7.71
C ASP A 213 12.96 -8.49 7.94
N TYR A 214 12.13 -8.90 8.91
CA TYR A 214 10.89 -8.18 9.21
C TYR A 214 11.14 -6.69 9.53
N GLY A 215 12.10 -6.38 10.41
CA GLY A 215 12.39 -5.00 10.80
C GLY A 215 13.02 -4.20 9.67
N GLN A 216 13.83 -4.83 8.82
CA GLN A 216 14.40 -4.23 7.61
C GLN A 216 13.33 -3.75 6.63
N TYR A 217 12.39 -4.63 6.26
CA TYR A 217 11.31 -4.26 5.35
C TYR A 217 10.32 -3.28 5.97
N LEU A 218 10.07 -3.40 7.28
CA LEU A 218 9.26 -2.41 8.00
C LEU A 218 9.93 -1.02 8.00
N LEU A 219 11.24 -0.94 8.20
CA LEU A 219 11.99 0.32 8.12
C LEU A 219 11.93 0.92 6.71
N ILE A 220 12.18 0.12 5.68
CA ILE A 220 12.08 0.56 4.27
C ILE A 220 10.67 1.13 4.00
N LYS A 221 9.61 0.47 4.49
CA LYS A 221 8.24 0.97 4.36
C LYS A 221 8.06 2.35 5.00
N HIS A 222 8.57 2.55 6.21
CA HIS A 222 8.52 3.86 6.89
C HIS A 222 9.30 4.94 6.11
N LEU A 223 10.47 4.61 5.57
CA LEU A 223 11.29 5.55 4.80
C LEU A 223 10.65 5.93 3.45
N ILE A 224 9.93 5.01 2.78
CA ILE A 224 9.17 5.31 1.56
C ILE A 224 8.01 6.26 1.85
N ILE A 225 7.37 6.17 3.02
CA ILE A 225 6.25 7.04 3.40
C ILE A 225 6.70 8.51 3.48
N VAL A 226 7.95 8.80 3.83
CA VAL A 226 8.42 10.19 3.98
C VAL A 226 8.35 10.98 2.66
N PRO A 227 8.92 10.54 1.52
CA PRO A 227 8.69 11.21 0.23
C PRO A 227 7.22 11.25 -0.18
N VAL A 228 6.42 10.21 0.11
CA VAL A 228 4.97 10.22 -0.17
C VAL A 228 4.30 11.40 0.52
N LEU A 229 4.58 11.63 1.80
CA LEU A 229 4.02 12.75 2.55
C LEU A 229 4.47 14.09 1.97
N VAL A 230 5.71 14.19 1.47
CA VAL A 230 6.21 15.38 0.78
C VAL A 230 5.46 15.59 -0.54
N PHE A 231 5.30 14.55 -1.36
CA PHE A 231 4.49 14.61 -2.59
C PHE A 231 3.06 15.06 -2.29
N GLY A 232 2.40 14.43 -1.31
CA GLY A 232 1.04 14.77 -0.87
C GLY A 232 0.93 16.20 -0.34
N PHE A 233 1.92 16.68 0.43
CA PHE A 233 1.97 18.06 0.89
C PHE A 233 2.13 19.05 -0.27
N MET A 234 3.07 18.77 -1.19
CA MET A 234 3.33 19.65 -2.34
C MET A 234 2.16 19.68 -3.32
N ASN A 235 1.51 18.54 -3.59
CA ASN A 235 0.30 18.49 -4.41
C ASN A 235 -0.91 19.12 -3.69
N GLY A 236 -1.06 18.87 -2.39
CA GLY A 236 -2.20 19.32 -1.60
C GLY A 236 -2.22 20.81 -1.29
N PHE A 237 -1.05 21.40 -0.98
CA PHE A 237 -0.93 22.79 -0.56
C PHE A 237 -0.23 23.68 -1.59
N TYR A 238 0.96 23.28 -2.06
CA TYR A 238 1.74 24.11 -2.99
C TYR A 238 1.05 24.22 -4.35
N MET A 239 0.68 23.09 -4.97
CA MET A 239 -0.02 23.09 -6.26
C MET A 239 -1.39 23.80 -6.16
N LYS A 240 -2.11 23.60 -5.05
CA LYS A 240 -3.36 24.31 -4.76
C LYS A 240 -3.17 25.83 -4.72
N ARG A 241 -2.09 26.32 -4.09
CA ARG A 241 -1.76 27.76 -4.04
C ARG A 241 -1.43 28.29 -5.43
N VAL A 242 -0.62 27.56 -6.19
CA VAL A 242 -0.21 27.92 -7.55
C VAL A 242 -1.41 28.02 -8.49
N LEU A 243 -2.34 27.06 -8.45
CA LEU A 243 -3.56 27.08 -9.27
C LEU A 243 -4.50 28.23 -8.87
N LYS A 244 -4.57 28.59 -7.59
CA LYS A 244 -5.35 29.77 -7.13
C LYS A 244 -4.81 31.09 -7.70
N GLN A 245 -3.53 31.15 -8.03
CA GLN A 245 -2.89 32.36 -8.60
C GLN A 245 -3.07 32.44 -10.13
N GLY A 246 -3.93 31.61 -10.73
CA GLY A 246 -4.21 31.64 -12.16
C GLY A 246 -3.17 30.95 -13.03
N SER A 247 -2.33 30.08 -12.46
CA SER A 247 -1.33 29.34 -13.22
C SER A 247 -1.95 28.19 -14.03
N ASP A 248 -1.60 28.09 -15.31
CA ASP A 248 -2.02 27.00 -16.21
C ASP A 248 -1.19 25.70 -16.06
N ARG A 249 -0.48 25.54 -14.94
CA ARG A 249 0.36 24.35 -14.72
C ARG A 249 -0.50 23.10 -14.63
N ASP A 250 -0.19 22.10 -15.45
CA ASP A 250 -0.86 20.79 -15.40
C ASP A 250 -0.43 20.01 -14.14
N PRO A 251 -1.34 19.83 -13.16
CA PRO A 251 -1.01 19.16 -11.90
C PRO A 251 -0.94 17.63 -12.05
N ARG A 252 -1.47 17.05 -13.14
CA ARG A 252 -1.57 15.59 -13.31
C ARG A 252 -0.23 14.89 -13.25
N ARG A 253 0.84 15.51 -13.78
CA ARG A 253 2.18 14.92 -13.79
C ARG A 253 2.70 14.68 -12.37
N TRP A 254 2.42 15.60 -11.44
CA TRP A 254 2.87 15.51 -10.06
C TRP A 254 2.05 14.52 -9.25
N THR A 255 0.74 14.44 -9.50
CA THR A 255 -0.12 13.43 -8.85
C THR A 255 0.17 12.03 -9.39
N ARG A 256 0.55 11.88 -10.68
CA ARG A 256 1.08 10.61 -11.21
C ARG A 256 2.34 10.18 -10.45
N THR A 257 3.31 11.09 -10.27
CA THR A 257 4.52 10.78 -9.49
C THR A 257 4.21 10.39 -8.06
N GLU A 258 3.31 11.12 -7.38
CA GLU A 258 2.81 10.75 -6.04
C GLU A 258 2.23 9.33 -6.03
N SER A 259 1.34 9.02 -6.99
CA SER A 259 0.69 7.71 -7.08
C SER A 259 1.70 6.58 -7.36
N LEU A 260 2.69 6.80 -8.23
CA LEU A 260 3.75 5.82 -8.50
C LEU A 260 4.59 5.55 -7.26
N PHE A 261 4.94 6.60 -6.51
CA PHE A 261 5.71 6.45 -5.29
C PHE A 261 4.92 5.71 -4.21
N LEU A 262 3.62 5.99 -4.08
CA LEU A 262 2.72 5.25 -3.19
C LEU A 262 2.61 3.77 -3.53
N LEU A 263 2.63 3.41 -4.83
CA LEU A 263 2.61 2.01 -5.25
C LEU A 263 3.86 1.22 -4.81
N LEU A 264 4.99 1.88 -4.53
CA LEU A 264 6.18 1.22 -3.98
C LEU A 264 5.96 0.62 -2.59
N VAL A 265 4.92 1.08 -1.86
CA VAL A 265 4.55 0.54 -0.55
C VAL A 265 3.98 -0.89 -0.67
N PHE A 266 3.34 -1.24 -1.78
CA PHE A 266 2.72 -2.55 -1.94
C PHE A 266 3.74 -3.70 -2.01
N PRO A 267 4.80 -3.66 -2.84
CA PRO A 267 5.80 -4.72 -2.85
C PRO A 267 6.46 -4.92 -1.48
N VAL A 268 6.79 -3.83 -0.78
CA VAL A 268 7.39 -3.91 0.56
C VAL A 268 6.42 -4.51 1.56
N THR A 269 5.13 -4.16 1.49
CA THR A 269 4.10 -4.77 2.34
C THR A 269 3.91 -6.25 2.00
N GLY A 270 3.95 -6.63 0.72
CA GLY A 270 3.87 -8.02 0.28
C GLY A 270 5.06 -8.86 0.77
N VAL A 271 6.28 -8.32 0.77
CA VAL A 271 7.44 -8.98 1.39
C VAL A 271 7.24 -9.10 2.90
N LEU A 272 6.86 -8.00 3.57
CA LEU A 272 6.68 -7.95 5.02
C LEU A 272 5.62 -8.96 5.49
N GLY A 273 4.53 -9.13 4.75
CA GLY A 273 3.48 -10.11 5.04
C GLY A 273 3.92 -11.57 4.94
N GLN A 274 5.10 -11.84 4.38
CA GLN A 274 5.71 -13.18 4.33
C GLN A 274 6.77 -13.40 5.41
N GLN A 275 7.16 -12.36 6.15
CA GLN A 275 8.14 -12.47 7.21
C GLN A 275 7.45 -12.84 8.52
N ASN A 276 8.14 -13.62 9.36
CA ASN A 276 7.70 -13.92 10.71
C ASN A 276 7.73 -12.64 11.55
N PRO A 277 6.61 -12.20 12.14
CA PRO A 277 6.62 -11.01 12.97
C PRO A 277 7.43 -11.23 14.25
N PRO A 278 8.19 -10.22 14.72
CA PRO A 278 9.10 -10.39 15.83
C PRO A 278 8.39 -10.22 17.17
N HIS A 279 7.52 -11.18 17.49
CA HIS A 279 6.95 -11.30 18.84
C HIS A 279 8.04 -11.50 19.88
N ASN A 280 9.06 -12.29 19.54
CA ASN A 280 10.28 -12.48 20.30
C ASN A 280 11.48 -12.43 19.35
N ILE A 281 12.26 -11.36 19.46
CA ILE A 281 13.40 -11.07 18.56
C ILE A 281 14.45 -12.18 18.66
N GLU A 282 14.73 -12.70 19.85
CA GLU A 282 15.77 -13.72 20.05
C GLU A 282 15.36 -15.06 19.43
N VAL A 283 14.08 -15.42 19.51
CA VAL A 283 13.57 -16.63 18.85
C VAL A 283 13.66 -16.50 17.34
N VAL A 284 13.28 -15.34 16.77
CA VAL A 284 13.36 -15.11 15.32
C VAL A 284 14.81 -15.06 14.84
N LYS A 285 15.73 -14.44 15.60
CA LYS A 285 17.16 -14.47 15.29
C LYS A 285 17.72 -15.90 15.30
N ALA A 286 17.25 -16.74 16.22
CA ALA A 286 17.68 -18.14 16.30
C ALA A 286 17.12 -19.01 15.16
N SER A 287 15.89 -18.75 14.68
CA SER A 287 15.27 -19.52 13.60
C SER A 287 15.66 -19.04 12.21
N ASP A 288 15.59 -17.73 11.97
CA ASP A 288 15.67 -17.12 10.65
C ASP A 288 17.06 -16.48 10.40
N GLY A 289 17.84 -16.25 11.48
CA GLY A 289 19.14 -15.61 11.42
C GLY A 289 19.07 -14.08 11.25
N LEU A 290 20.24 -13.44 11.09
CA LEU A 290 20.33 -12.01 10.75
C LEU A 290 20.00 -11.80 9.27
N SER A 291 19.36 -10.66 8.98
CA SER A 291 19.03 -10.25 7.61
C SER A 291 20.29 -10.17 6.73
N SER A 292 20.16 -10.60 5.47
CA SER A 292 21.24 -10.47 4.49
C SER A 292 21.63 -9.00 4.25
N LEU A 293 20.65 -8.08 4.27
CA LEU A 293 20.91 -6.66 4.12
C LEU A 293 21.63 -6.07 5.35
N PHE A 294 21.25 -6.52 6.54
CA PHE A 294 21.90 -6.12 7.78
C PHE A 294 23.37 -6.58 7.79
N LYS A 295 23.65 -7.86 7.53
CA LYS A 295 25.02 -8.41 7.48
C LYS A 295 25.94 -7.67 6.49
N LEU A 296 25.38 -7.16 5.39
CA LEU A 296 26.16 -6.45 4.37
C LEU A 296 26.60 -5.05 4.83
N LEU A 297 25.81 -4.40 5.68
CA LEU A 297 25.95 -2.98 6.03
C LEU A 297 26.40 -2.74 7.47
N SER A 298 26.08 -3.66 8.38
CA SER A 298 26.40 -3.66 9.80
C SER A 298 27.00 -5.03 10.16
N PRO A 299 28.34 -5.19 10.10
CA PRO A 299 28.99 -6.48 10.36
C PRO A 299 28.91 -6.89 11.84
N ASP A 300 28.70 -5.93 12.75
CA ASP A 300 28.58 -6.18 14.19
C ASP A 300 27.16 -6.63 14.56
N THR A 301 27.07 -7.58 15.49
CA THR A 301 25.80 -8.21 15.88
C THR A 301 25.01 -7.41 16.92
N ASP A 302 25.68 -6.48 17.61
CA ASP A 302 25.08 -5.64 18.64
C ASP A 302 24.66 -4.29 18.05
N ILE A 303 23.37 -3.97 18.15
CA ILE A 303 22.80 -2.72 17.65
C ILE A 303 23.21 -1.59 18.61
N GLY A 304 24.21 -0.82 18.21
CA GLY A 304 24.77 0.28 18.99
C GLY A 304 24.89 1.52 18.13
N PHE A 305 24.18 2.59 18.50
CA PHE A 305 24.21 3.81 17.67
C PHE A 305 25.58 4.47 17.72
N SER A 306 26.25 4.56 16.56
CA SER A 306 27.53 5.24 16.40
C SER A 306 27.59 6.00 15.08
N LEU A 307 28.07 7.25 15.11
CA LEU A 307 28.19 8.07 13.91
C LEU A 307 29.59 7.94 13.31
N GLY A 308 29.72 7.08 12.29
CA GLY A 308 30.91 6.99 11.43
C GLY A 308 30.90 7.99 10.27
N GLY A 309 32.01 8.07 9.54
CA GLY A 309 32.13 8.96 8.37
C GLY A 309 31.11 8.63 7.25
N SER A 310 30.89 7.34 6.99
CA SER A 310 29.93 6.86 5.99
C SER A 310 28.49 7.24 6.35
N SER A 311 28.10 7.10 7.62
CA SER A 311 26.75 7.48 8.04
C SER A 311 26.54 8.99 7.92
N VAL A 312 27.48 9.81 8.37
CA VAL A 312 27.39 11.27 8.18
C VAL A 312 27.23 11.63 6.69
N LEU A 313 27.99 11.00 5.79
CA LEU A 313 27.86 11.22 4.35
C LEU A 313 26.45 10.86 3.83
N PHE A 314 25.94 9.67 4.15
CA PHE A 314 24.60 9.26 3.72
C PHE A 314 23.48 10.11 4.32
N GLY A 315 23.65 10.56 5.57
CA GLY A 315 22.74 11.51 6.21
C GLY A 315 22.69 12.85 5.48
N LEU A 316 23.84 13.41 5.11
CA LEU A 316 23.92 14.63 4.30
C LEU A 316 23.30 14.45 2.91
N LEU A 317 23.58 13.32 2.24
CA LEU A 317 22.97 13.01 0.94
C LEU A 317 21.44 12.90 1.03
N ALA A 318 20.91 12.26 2.08
CA ALA A 318 19.47 12.20 2.31
C ALA A 318 18.87 13.62 2.43
N ILE A 319 19.48 14.51 3.23
CA ILE A 319 19.03 15.90 3.36
C ILE A 319 19.06 16.61 2.00
N VAL A 320 20.15 16.47 1.24
CA VAL A 320 20.29 17.07 -0.10
C VAL A 320 19.20 16.57 -1.04
N PHE A 321 18.97 15.26 -1.13
CA PHE A 321 17.94 14.71 -2.01
C PHE A 321 16.52 15.12 -1.60
N MET A 322 16.25 15.26 -0.30
CA MET A 322 15.00 15.81 0.20
C MET A 322 14.80 17.28 -0.22
N ILE A 323 15.83 18.11 -0.09
CA ILE A 323 15.80 19.50 -0.55
C ILE A 323 15.57 19.56 -2.06
N LEU A 324 16.31 18.75 -2.83
CA LEU A 324 16.19 18.70 -4.29
C LEU A 324 14.79 18.27 -4.72
N LEU A 325 14.17 17.29 -4.05
CA LEU A 325 12.79 16.88 -4.26
C LEU A 325 11.82 18.06 -4.11
N VAL A 326 11.90 18.81 -3.02
CA VAL A 326 11.05 20.00 -2.78
C VAL A 326 11.32 21.09 -3.82
N LEU A 327 12.58 21.29 -4.21
CA LEU A 327 12.96 22.27 -5.23
C LEU A 327 12.44 21.92 -6.62
N GLN A 328 12.26 20.63 -6.97
CA GLN A 328 11.71 20.23 -8.27
C GLN A 328 10.33 20.87 -8.52
N PHE A 329 9.46 20.86 -7.51
CA PHE A 329 8.14 21.46 -7.57
C PHE A 329 8.19 22.98 -7.75
N ARG A 330 9.14 23.63 -7.08
CA ARG A 330 9.28 25.10 -7.11
C ARG A 330 9.87 25.61 -8.43
N LYS A 331 10.77 24.84 -9.04
CA LYS A 331 11.51 25.21 -10.27
C LYS A 331 10.91 24.67 -11.56
N HIS A 332 9.74 24.04 -11.53
CA HIS A 332 9.10 23.43 -12.72
C HIS A 332 9.96 22.38 -13.42
N ALA A 333 10.79 21.69 -12.64
CA ALA A 333 11.63 20.64 -13.17
C ALA A 333 10.81 19.37 -13.42
N SER A 334 11.47 18.35 -13.97
CA SER A 334 10.81 17.12 -14.38
C SER A 334 10.16 16.38 -13.20
N ALA A 335 8.93 15.88 -13.40
CA ALA A 335 8.26 15.03 -12.42
C ALA A 335 9.01 13.68 -12.24
N VAL A 336 9.81 13.28 -13.24
CA VAL A 336 10.67 12.08 -13.19
C VAL A 336 11.88 12.32 -12.28
N SER A 337 12.53 13.48 -12.37
CA SER A 337 13.65 13.80 -11.45
C SER A 337 13.16 13.88 -10.02
N ALA A 338 11.96 14.39 -9.77
CA ALA A 338 11.35 14.34 -8.44
C ALA A 338 11.16 12.91 -7.93
N PHE A 339 10.66 11.99 -8.77
CA PHE A 339 10.56 10.57 -8.43
C PHE A 339 11.94 9.98 -8.03
N LEU A 340 12.97 10.25 -8.83
CA LEU A 340 14.32 9.78 -8.59
C LEU A 340 14.91 10.34 -7.30
N PHE A 341 14.72 11.63 -7.00
CA PHE A 341 15.17 12.21 -5.73
C PHE A 341 14.44 11.64 -4.52
N GLY A 342 13.15 11.31 -4.65
CA GLY A 342 12.42 10.57 -3.61
C GLY A 342 13.03 9.19 -3.36
N LEU A 343 13.40 8.46 -4.42
CA LEU A 343 14.02 7.13 -4.31
C LEU A 343 15.43 7.23 -3.68
N LEU A 344 16.24 8.16 -4.17
CA LEU A 344 17.58 8.41 -3.66
C LEU A 344 17.55 8.83 -2.18
N PHE A 345 16.58 9.66 -1.79
CA PHE A 345 16.33 9.95 -0.38
C PHE A 345 16.09 8.66 0.43
N THR A 346 15.16 7.81 -0.01
CA THR A 346 14.84 6.56 0.71
C THR A 346 16.08 5.67 0.87
N VAL A 347 16.87 5.50 -0.20
CA VAL A 347 18.10 4.70 -0.17
C VAL A 347 19.15 5.33 0.74
N SER A 348 19.41 6.63 0.62
CA SER A 348 20.40 7.32 1.46
C SER A 348 19.99 7.33 2.94
N SER A 349 18.71 7.51 3.27
CA SER A 349 18.22 7.41 4.65
C SER A 349 18.35 5.99 5.21
N TYR A 350 18.11 4.97 4.39
CA TYR A 350 18.28 3.59 4.79
C TYR A 350 19.76 3.29 5.09
N LEU A 351 20.66 3.65 4.16
CA LEU A 351 22.10 3.48 4.34
C LEU A 351 22.64 4.28 5.53
N PHE A 352 22.12 5.49 5.75
CA PHE A 352 22.43 6.28 6.93
C PHE A 352 22.13 5.50 8.21
N ILE A 353 20.91 4.96 8.34
CA ILE A 353 20.52 4.22 9.54
C ILE A 353 21.37 2.96 9.69
N MET A 354 21.53 2.15 8.64
CA MET A 354 22.29 0.90 8.72
C MET A 354 23.77 1.13 9.06
N THR A 355 24.40 2.14 8.48
CA THR A 355 25.81 2.46 8.79
C THR A 355 25.98 3.22 10.11
N SER A 356 24.89 3.57 10.80
CA SER A 356 24.92 4.22 12.12
C SER A 356 24.65 3.27 13.28
N ILE A 357 24.36 1.99 13.02
CA ILE A 357 23.95 1.01 14.04
C ILE A 357 24.87 -0.18 14.12
#